data_AF-A0A350XEA6-F1
#
_entry.id   AF-A0A350XEA6-F1
#
_cell.length_a   1.000
_cell.length_b   1.000
_cell.length_c   1.000
_cell.angle_alpha   90.00
_cell.angle_beta   90.00
_cell.angle_gamma   90.00
#
_symmetry.space_group_name_H-M   'P 1'
#
loop_
_entity.id
_entity.type
_entity.pdbx_description
1 polymer ?
#
loop_
_entity_poly.entity_id
_entity_poly.type
_entity_poly.pdbx_seq_one_letter_code
_entity_poly.pdbx_strand_id
1 'polypeptide(L)'
;VRKAEAKRLSDLAAKDEKKAEMLKERLKYFFEVNKLKSIDTARYKLTLAKNGGKAPLIVDESVSPTELPEKFQKISVDLDKAAIRTALEAGESLDFAHLGDRGSSLRIK
;
A
#
# COMPACT_ATOMS: atom_id res chain seq x y z
N VAL A 1 0.10 32.45 -2.18
CA VAL A 1 1.35 32.53 -2.98
C VAL A 1 2.24 31.31 -2.78
N ARG A 2 2.86 31.08 -1.60
CA ARG A 2 3.78 29.92 -1.38
C ARG A 2 3.16 28.54 -1.64
N LYS A 3 1.91 28.31 -1.24
CA LYS A 3 1.19 27.05 -1.54
C LYS A 3 0.98 26.81 -3.04
N ALA A 4 0.74 27.87 -3.81
CA ALA A 4 0.54 27.76 -5.26
C ALA A 4 1.85 27.42 -5.98
N GLU A 5 2.96 28.03 -5.55
CA GLU A 5 4.28 27.74 -6.10
C GLU A 5 4.77 26.34 -5.73
N ALA A 6 4.56 25.91 -4.48
CA ALA A 6 4.85 24.54 -4.06
C ALA A 6 4.07 23.51 -4.90
N LYS A 7 2.78 23.78 -5.15
CA LYS A 7 1.96 22.94 -6.02
C LYS A 7 2.51 22.88 -7.45
N ARG A 8 2.89 24.03 -8.02
CA ARG A 8 3.47 24.09 -9.38
C ARG A 8 4.75 23.25 -9.51
N LEU A 9 5.65 23.33 -8.52
CA LEU A 9 6.88 22.54 -8.51
C LEU A 9 6.60 21.04 -8.34
N SER A 10 5.66 20.69 -7.44
CA SER A 10 5.21 19.31 -7.25
C SER A 10 4.61 18.72 -8.53
N ASP A 11 3.77 19.49 -9.23
CA ASP A 11 3.14 19.07 -10.47
C ASP A 11 4.18 18.90 -11.60
N LEU A 12 5.26 19.69 -11.60
CA LEU A 12 6.34 19.56 -12.56
C LEU A 12 7.18 18.31 -12.30
N ALA A 13 7.57 18.08 -11.03
CA ALA A 13 8.29 16.88 -10.63
C ALA A 13 7.50 15.60 -10.99
N ALA A 14 6.20 15.57 -10.68
CA ALA A 14 5.33 14.45 -11.01
C ALA A 14 5.23 14.19 -12.53
N LYS A 15 5.31 15.24 -13.37
CA LYS A 15 5.33 15.07 -14.83
C LYS A 15 6.63 14.44 -15.32
N ASP A 16 7.76 14.82 -14.73
CA ASP A 16 9.06 14.29 -15.11
C ASP A 16 9.22 12.83 -14.65
N GLU A 17 8.73 12.49 -13.46
CA GLU A 17 8.63 11.10 -12.98
C GLU A 17 7.80 10.22 -13.92
N LYS A 18 6.60 10.67 -14.30
CA LYS A 18 5.74 9.94 -15.25
C LYS A 18 6.40 9.73 -16.61
N LYS A 19 7.13 10.72 -17.13
CA LYS A 19 7.88 10.56 -18.39
C LYS A 19 8.98 9.52 -18.25
N ALA A 20 9.71 9.53 -17.14
CA ALA A 20 10.76 8.55 -16.88
C ALA A 20 10.19 7.13 -16.76
N GLU A 21 9.06 6.97 -16.07
CA GLU A 21 8.33 5.70 -15.97
C GLU A 21 7.89 5.20 -17.35
N MET A 22 7.23 6.05 -18.15
CA MET A 22 6.80 5.70 -19.50
C MET A 22 7.97 5.23 -20.39
N LEU A 23 9.12 5.91 -20.32
CA LEU A 23 10.31 5.50 -21.08
C LEU A 23 10.86 4.15 -20.60
N LYS A 24 10.90 3.94 -19.28
CA LYS A 24 11.35 2.68 -18.68
C LYS A 24 10.43 1.51 -19.06
N GLU A 25 9.12 1.72 -19.07
CA GLU A 25 8.14 0.72 -19.50
C GLU A 25 8.29 0.36 -20.98
N ARG A 26 8.44 1.36 -21.85
CA ARG A 26 8.69 1.12 -23.28
C ARG A 26 9.98 0.35 -23.52
N LEU A 27 11.04 0.68 -22.78
CA LEU A 27 12.31 -0.04 -22.85
C LEU A 27 12.16 -1.48 -22.35
N LYS A 28 11.43 -1.70 -21.25
CA LYS A 28 11.11 -3.03 -20.75
C LYS A 28 10.34 -3.84 -21.81
N TYR A 29 9.30 -3.27 -22.40
CA TYR A 29 8.52 -3.90 -23.47
C TYR A 29 9.41 -4.29 -24.66
N PHE A 30 10.33 -3.42 -25.07
CA PHE A 30 11.30 -3.74 -26.13
C PHE A 30 12.17 -4.95 -25.78
N PHE A 31 12.68 -5.04 -24.55
CA PHE A 31 13.46 -6.20 -24.10
C PHE A 31 12.62 -7.49 -24.11
N GLU A 32 11.37 -7.41 -23.67
CA GLU A 32 10.45 -8.57 -23.62
C GLU A 32 10.11 -9.09 -25.02
N VAL A 33 9.72 -8.21 -25.95
CA VAL A 33 9.37 -8.58 -27.34
C VAL A 33 10.56 -9.19 -28.07
N ASN A 34 11.75 -8.63 -27.87
CA ASN A 34 12.98 -9.10 -28.53
C ASN A 34 13.71 -10.20 -27.75
N LYS A 35 13.16 -10.65 -26.60
CA LYS A 35 13.75 -11.66 -25.72
C LYS A 35 15.20 -11.34 -25.30
N LEU A 36 15.51 -10.06 -25.15
CA LEU A 36 16.83 -9.56 -24.78
C LEU A 36 17.00 -9.58 -23.25
N LYS A 37 18.15 -10.06 -22.77
CA LYS A 37 18.49 -10.04 -21.34
C LYS A 37 19.24 -8.77 -20.95
N SER A 38 20.19 -8.36 -21.78
CA SER A 38 21.00 -7.16 -21.57
C SER A 38 21.43 -6.54 -22.89
N ILE A 39 21.58 -5.22 -22.90
CA ILE A 39 22.16 -4.45 -24.00
C ILE A 39 23.25 -3.58 -23.41
N ASP A 40 24.44 -3.64 -23.99
CA ASP A 40 25.50 -2.69 -23.69
C ASP A 40 25.45 -1.54 -24.70
N THR A 41 25.55 -0.32 -24.21
CA THR A 41 25.58 0.90 -25.04
C THR A 41 26.84 1.68 -24.69
N ALA A 42 27.19 2.68 -25.49
CA ALA A 42 28.39 3.49 -25.27
C ALA A 42 28.46 4.15 -23.87
N ARG A 43 27.33 4.34 -23.19
CA ARG A 43 27.26 5.01 -21.87
C ARG A 43 26.66 4.14 -20.76
N TYR A 44 25.84 3.15 -21.10
CA TYR A 44 25.07 2.39 -20.11
C TYR A 44 24.94 0.92 -20.49
N LYS A 45 24.96 0.06 -19.47
CA LYS A 45 24.56 -1.33 -19.58
C LYS A 45 23.14 -1.51 -19.06
N LEU A 46 22.21 -1.78 -19.96
CA LEU A 46 20.80 -1.97 -19.67
C LEU A 46 20.53 -3.47 -19.48
N THR A 47 19.91 -3.86 -18.37
CA THR A 47 19.61 -5.27 -18.06
C THR A 47 18.16 -5.41 -17.62
N LEU A 48 17.45 -6.39 -18.18
CA LEU A 48 16.13 -6.78 -17.70
C LEU A 48 16.30 -7.72 -16.51
N ALA A 49 16.35 -7.15 -15.31
CA ALA A 49 16.42 -7.91 -14.07
C ALA A 49 15.01 -8.31 -13.60
N LYS A 50 14.91 -9.45 -12.90
CA LYS A 50 13.70 -9.78 -12.15
C LYS A 50 13.59 -8.84 -10.95
N ASN A 51 12.35 -8.54 -10.54
CA ASN A 51 12.11 -7.78 -9.33
C ASN A 51 12.84 -8.44 -8.15
N GLY A 52 13.57 -7.64 -7.37
CA GLY A 52 14.18 -8.10 -6.13
C GLY A 52 13.12 -8.39 -5.06
N GLY A 53 13.52 -9.12 -4.02
CA GLY A 53 12.62 -9.54 -2.93
C GLY A 53 12.14 -10.98 -3.08
N LYS A 54 11.30 -11.41 -2.13
CA LYS A 54 10.69 -12.75 -2.20
C LYS A 54 9.72 -12.79 -3.37
N ALA A 55 9.74 -13.88 -4.12
CA ALA A 55 8.77 -14.11 -5.19
C ALA A 55 7.34 -14.00 -4.61
N PRO A 56 6.38 -13.43 -5.36
CA PRO A 56 5.01 -13.30 -4.89
C PRO A 56 4.45 -14.68 -4.56
N LEU A 57 3.87 -14.82 -3.36
CA LEU A 57 3.14 -16.01 -2.97
C LEU A 57 1.76 -15.95 -3.65
N ILE A 58 1.52 -16.87 -4.57
CA ILE A 58 0.21 -17.05 -5.21
C ILE A 58 -0.55 -18.05 -4.35
N VAL A 59 -1.65 -17.59 -3.74
CA VAL A 59 -2.62 -18.45 -3.05
C VAL A 59 -3.84 -18.52 -3.96
N ASP A 60 -4.31 -19.73 -4.26
CA ASP A 60 -5.50 -19.90 -5.10
C ASP A 60 -6.73 -19.26 -4.42
N GLU A 61 -7.49 -18.46 -5.18
CA GLU A 61 -8.68 -17.76 -4.68
C GLU A 61 -9.77 -18.71 -4.16
N SER A 62 -9.71 -19.99 -4.56
CA SER A 62 -10.64 -21.02 -4.10
C SER A 62 -10.38 -21.50 -2.68
N VAL A 63 -9.25 -21.13 -2.06
CA VAL A 63 -8.87 -21.66 -0.76
C VAL A 63 -9.34 -20.71 0.33
N SER A 64 -10.34 -21.14 1.10
CA SER A 64 -10.76 -20.41 2.28
C SER A 64 -9.72 -20.53 3.40
N PRO A 65 -9.43 -19.46 4.18
CA PRO A 65 -8.56 -19.54 5.35
C PRO A 65 -8.94 -20.63 6.35
N THR A 66 -10.22 -21.02 6.40
CA THR A 66 -10.75 -22.06 7.30
C THR A 66 -10.45 -23.48 6.81
N GLU A 67 -10.21 -23.66 5.51
CA GLU A 67 -9.89 -24.96 4.88
C GLU A 67 -8.38 -25.26 4.92
N LEU A 68 -7.56 -24.25 5.24
CA LEU A 68 -6.13 -24.41 5.39
C LEU A 68 -5.80 -25.20 6.66
N PRO A 69 -4.73 -26.02 6.67
CA PRO A 69 -4.19 -26.57 7.91
C PRO A 69 -3.87 -25.47 8.93
N GLU A 70 -4.11 -25.72 10.23
CA GLU A 70 -3.95 -24.73 11.31
C GLU A 70 -2.59 -24.00 11.27
N LYS A 71 -1.52 -24.69 10.86
CA LYS A 71 -0.16 -24.12 10.70
C LYS A 71 -0.06 -22.95 9.72
N PHE A 72 -1.03 -22.76 8.84
CA PHE A 72 -1.10 -21.67 7.85
C PHE A 72 -2.25 -20.70 8.13
N GLN A 73 -3.04 -20.92 9.18
CA GLN A 73 -4.09 -20.02 9.59
C GLN A 73 -3.51 -18.91 10.46
N LYS A 74 -3.89 -17.66 10.15
CA LYS A 74 -3.58 -16.52 11.00
C LYS A 74 -4.84 -16.14 11.78
N ILE A 75 -4.84 -16.45 13.08
CA ILE A 75 -5.92 -16.05 13.99
C ILE A 75 -5.63 -14.61 14.44
N SER A 76 -6.53 -13.66 14.15
CA SER A 76 -6.54 -12.36 14.82
C SER A 76 -7.70 -12.30 15.80
N VAL A 77 -7.41 -11.87 17.02
CA VAL A 77 -8.41 -11.56 18.04
C VAL A 77 -8.35 -10.05 18.23
N ASP A 78 -9.35 -9.37 17.71
CA ASP A 78 -9.45 -7.91 17.75
C ASP A 78 -10.55 -7.49 18.73
N LEU A 79 -10.36 -6.31 19.34
CA LEU A 79 -11.36 -5.73 20.23
C LEU A 79 -12.57 -5.29 19.42
N ASP A 80 -13.74 -5.85 19.74
CA ASP A 80 -15.01 -5.33 19.22
C ASP A 80 -15.41 -4.06 19.96
N LYS A 81 -14.87 -2.94 19.49
CA LYS A 81 -15.17 -1.60 20.05
C LYS A 81 -16.65 -1.23 19.93
N ALA A 82 -17.39 -1.80 18.98
CA ALA A 82 -18.81 -1.52 18.82
C ALA A 82 -19.61 -2.23 19.89
N ALA A 83 -19.38 -3.53 20.10
CA ALA A 83 -20.01 -4.28 21.18
C ALA A 83 -19.67 -3.70 22.57
N ILE A 84 -18.39 -3.36 22.80
CA ILE A 84 -17.95 -2.70 24.05
C ILE A 84 -18.68 -1.37 24.25
N ARG A 85 -18.85 -0.58 23.19
CA ARG A 85 -19.57 0.69 23.26
C ARG A 85 -21.06 0.49 23.55
N THR A 86 -21.71 -0.48 22.92
CA THR A 86 -23.13 -0.80 23.18
C THR A 86 -23.35 -1.28 24.61
N ALA A 87 -22.47 -2.12 25.15
CA ALA A 87 -22.53 -2.57 26.55
C ALA A 87 -22.39 -1.40 27.54
N LEU A 88 -21.44 -0.49 27.28
CA LEU A 88 -21.27 0.73 28.10
C LEU A 88 -22.46 1.70 27.98
N GLU A 89 -23.06 1.84 26.79
CA GLU A 89 -24.26 2.65 26.57
C GLU A 89 -25.52 2.01 27.19
N ALA A 90 -25.56 0.68 27.32
CA ALA A 90 -26.62 -0.07 28.01
C ALA A 90 -26.50 -0.04 29.54
N GLY A 91 -25.44 0.54 30.09
CA GLY A 91 -25.22 0.72 31.53
C GLY A 91 -24.46 -0.42 32.21
N GLU A 92 -23.85 -1.32 31.44
CA GLU A 92 -22.97 -2.36 31.98
C GLU A 92 -21.60 -1.77 32.32
N SER A 93 -21.14 -1.97 33.56
CA SER A 93 -19.83 -1.49 34.00
C SER A 93 -18.75 -2.50 33.59
N LEU A 94 -17.92 -2.13 32.61
CA LEU A 94 -16.78 -2.93 32.17
C LEU A 94 -15.49 -2.42 32.83
N ASP A 95 -14.76 -3.29 33.52
CA ASP A 95 -13.50 -2.92 34.20
C ASP A 95 -12.40 -2.41 33.25
N PHE A 96 -12.51 -2.72 31.96
CA PHE A 96 -11.49 -2.45 30.94
C PHE A 96 -11.85 -1.30 29.98
N ALA A 97 -13.04 -0.70 30.06
CA ALA A 97 -13.45 0.36 29.13
C ALA A 97 -14.40 1.38 29.77
N HIS A 98 -14.21 2.66 29.46
CA HIS A 98 -15.08 3.76 29.89
C HIS A 98 -15.30 4.76 28.75
N LEU A 99 -16.43 5.46 28.75
CA LEU A 99 -16.71 6.53 27.80
C LEU A 99 -16.07 7.84 28.28
N GLY A 100 -15.14 8.39 27.48
CA GLY A 100 -14.54 9.70 27.73
C GLY A 100 -15.34 10.85 27.10
N ASP A 101 -15.03 12.07 27.54
CA ASP A 101 -15.66 13.30 27.04
C ASP A 101 -15.36 13.58 25.56
N ARG A 102 -16.28 14.26 24.88
CA ARG A 102 -16.07 14.72 23.51
C ARG A 102 -15.02 15.84 23.49
N GLY A 103 -13.89 15.59 22.82
CA GLY A 103 -12.89 16.61 22.55
C GLY A 103 -13.39 17.70 21.58
N SER A 104 -12.80 18.88 21.64
CA SER A 104 -13.09 20.00 20.73
C SER A 104 -11.94 20.20 19.74
N SER A 105 -12.27 20.55 18.49
CA SER A 105 -11.30 20.88 17.45
C SER A 105 -11.59 22.27 16.91
N LEU A 106 -10.60 23.16 16.99
CA LEU A 106 -10.70 24.53 16.48
C LEU A 106 -10.67 24.50 14.94
N ARG A 107 -11.76 24.93 14.31
CA ARG A 107 -11.84 25.11 12.85
C ARG A 107 -11.73 26.60 12.53
N ILE A 108 -10.65 26.98 11.86
CA ILE A 108 -10.46 28.33 11.32
C ILE A 108 -10.71 28.26 9.80
N LYS A 109 -11.68 29.02 9.30
CA LYS A 109 -12.01 29.12 7.87
C LYS A 109 -11.23 30.25 7.22
#